data_AF-A0A9D4QMV1-F1
#
_entry.id   AF-A0A9D4QMV1-F1
#
_cell.length_a   1.000
_cell.length_b   1.000
_cell.length_c   1.000
_cell.angle_alpha   90.00
_cell.angle_beta   90.00
_cell.angle_gamma   90.00
#
_symmetry.space_group_name_H-M   'P 1'
#
loop_
_entity.id
_entity.type
_entity.pdbx_description
1 polymer ?
#
loop_
_entity_poly.entity_id
_entity_poly.type
_entity_poly.pdbx_seq_one_letter_code
_entity_poly.pdbx_strand_id
1 'polypeptide(L)'
;MNHRLQLAVSKAFGSVKAIDSVDELLTALWKYYHYSTIKAGSLDAIQDLMRELGGLDTKQNLKVKKAVHTRWLSHENALQSIRKLYEAICMDLENAVTSGRDKALGDNAGASAGVLLKLMKQYDKLFYIYLLCDICSVLSRLTLCV
;
A
#
# COMPACT_ATOMS: atom_id res chain seq x y z
N MET A 1 23.61 17.11 1.58
CA MET A 1 22.53 17.48 0.63
C MET A 1 21.22 16.75 0.89
N ASN A 2 21.29 15.45 1.22
CA ASN A 2 20.17 14.55 1.53
C ASN A 2 19.07 15.16 2.44
N HIS A 3 19.45 15.80 3.56
CA HIS A 3 18.50 16.43 4.49
C HIS A 3 17.68 17.59 3.88
N ARG A 4 18.27 18.41 2.99
CA ARG A 4 17.54 19.54 2.36
C ARG A 4 16.51 19.07 1.35
N LEU A 5 16.86 18.04 0.56
CA LEU A 5 15.94 17.41 -0.39
C LEU A 5 14.78 16.75 0.37
N GLN A 6 15.08 16.02 1.43
CA GLN A 6 14.08 15.38 2.29
C GLN A 6 13.10 16.40 2.88
N LEU A 7 13.60 17.52 3.42
CA LEU A 7 12.74 18.61 3.93
C LEU A 7 11.89 19.26 2.84
N ALA A 8 12.46 19.51 1.65
CA ALA A 8 11.74 20.12 0.53
C ALA A 8 10.59 19.23 0.06
N VAL A 9 10.84 17.94 -0.11
CA VAL A 9 9.81 16.97 -0.50
C VAL A 9 8.77 16.80 0.62
N SER A 10 9.18 16.77 1.89
CA SER A 10 8.23 16.69 3.01
C SER A 10 7.23 17.84 2.97
N LYS A 11 7.72 19.07 2.75
CA LYS A 11 6.88 20.26 2.63
C LYS A 11 5.99 20.22 1.39
N ALA A 12 6.54 19.78 0.25
CA ALA A 12 5.78 19.68 -1.01
C ALA A 12 4.69 18.61 -0.96
N PHE A 13 4.92 17.50 -0.27
CA PHE A 13 3.91 16.45 -0.13
C PHE A 13 2.83 16.87 0.87
N GLY A 14 3.22 17.46 2.00
CA GLY A 14 2.28 17.97 3.00
C GLY A 14 1.44 19.17 2.52
N SER A 15 1.75 19.79 1.37
CA SER A 15 0.89 20.81 0.76
C SER A 15 -0.21 20.22 -0.14
N VAL A 16 -0.14 18.93 -0.47
CA VAL A 16 -1.08 18.25 -1.37
C VAL A 16 -1.91 17.24 -0.58
N LYS A 17 -3.13 17.66 -0.19
CA LYS A 17 -4.07 16.83 0.59
C LYS A 17 -4.34 15.44 0.00
N ALA A 18 -4.27 15.30 -1.32
CA ALA A 18 -4.47 14.02 -1.98
C ALA A 18 -3.38 12.99 -1.61
N ILE A 19 -2.14 13.44 -1.39
CA ILE A 19 -1.01 12.60 -0.98
C ILE A 19 -1.20 12.13 0.46
N ASP A 20 -1.64 13.01 1.37
CA ASP A 20 -1.95 12.63 2.76
C ASP A 20 -2.99 11.51 2.80
N SER A 21 -4.02 11.63 1.98
CA SER A 21 -5.07 10.62 1.91
C SER A 21 -4.62 9.31 1.23
N VAL A 22 -3.58 9.32 0.40
CA VAL A 22 -2.91 8.08 -0.03
C VAL A 22 -2.13 7.48 1.12
N ASP A 23 -1.39 8.28 1.89
CA ASP A 23 -0.62 7.78 3.02
C ASP A 23 -1.49 7.13 4.11
N GLU A 24 -2.65 7.72 4.40
CA GLU A 24 -3.68 7.12 5.26
C GLU A 24 -4.10 5.74 4.74
N LEU A 25 -4.30 5.59 3.43
CA LEU A 25 -4.63 4.31 2.79
C LEU A 25 -3.47 3.30 2.90
N LEU A 26 -2.22 3.70 2.62
CA LEU A 26 -1.05 2.83 2.76
C LEU A 26 -0.93 2.31 4.20
N THR A 27 -1.11 3.22 5.17
CA THR A 27 -1.07 2.90 6.60
C THR A 27 -2.21 1.96 7.00
N ALA A 28 -3.43 2.22 6.52
CA ALA A 28 -4.60 1.40 6.84
C ALA A 28 -4.48 -0.01 6.26
N LEU A 29 -4.01 -0.15 5.01
CA LEU A 29 -3.73 -1.45 4.39
C LEU A 29 -2.64 -2.22 5.15
N TRP A 30 -1.54 -1.54 5.49
CA TRP A 30 -0.48 -2.16 6.27
C TRP A 30 -1.02 -2.67 7.62
N LYS A 31 -1.78 -1.86 8.36
CA LYS A 31 -2.39 -2.28 9.64
C LYS A 31 -3.33 -3.47 9.46
N TYR A 32 -4.14 -3.47 8.40
CA TYR A 32 -5.12 -4.52 8.12
C TYR A 32 -4.46 -5.90 8.01
N TYR A 33 -3.32 -6.00 7.32
CA TYR A 33 -2.58 -7.24 7.15
C TYR A 33 -1.57 -7.53 8.26
N HIS A 34 -0.90 -6.49 8.79
CA HIS A 34 0.19 -6.65 9.76
C HIS A 34 -0.28 -7.22 11.11
N TYR A 35 -1.44 -6.76 11.60
CA TYR A 35 -1.95 -7.17 12.90
C TYR A 35 -2.82 -8.44 12.88
N SER A 36 -3.00 -9.06 11.71
CA SER A 36 -3.82 -10.27 11.58
C SER A 36 -3.12 -11.29 10.68
N THR A 37 -2.59 -12.34 11.31
CA THR A 37 -1.99 -13.48 10.61
C THR A 37 -2.98 -14.17 9.67
N ILE A 38 -4.27 -14.19 10.04
CA ILE A 38 -5.35 -14.75 9.21
C ILE A 38 -5.52 -13.93 7.92
N LYS A 39 -5.56 -12.60 8.02
CA LYS A 39 -5.68 -11.71 6.85
C LYS A 39 -4.43 -11.78 5.98
N ALA A 40 -3.25 -11.80 6.59
CA ALA A 40 -1.99 -11.99 5.86
C ALA A 40 -1.94 -13.33 5.12
N GLY A 41 -2.34 -14.43 5.78
CA GLY A 41 -2.40 -15.75 5.16
C GLY A 41 -3.43 -15.85 4.04
N SER A 42 -4.55 -15.13 4.15
CA SER A 42 -5.56 -15.01 3.08
C SER A 42 -4.98 -14.35 1.83
N LEU A 43 -4.21 -13.26 2.01
CA LEU A 43 -3.51 -12.59 0.92
C LEU A 43 -2.41 -13.47 0.31
N ASP A 44 -1.68 -14.22 1.13
CA ASP A 44 -0.66 -15.18 0.66
C ASP A 44 -1.30 -16.27 -0.23
N ALA A 45 -2.44 -16.84 0.19
CA ALA A 45 -3.16 -17.84 -0.59
C ALA A 45 -3.66 -17.30 -1.95
N ILE A 46 -4.10 -16.04 -1.99
CA ILE A 46 -4.52 -15.39 -3.24
C ILE A 46 -3.33 -15.14 -4.17
N GLN A 47 -2.17 -14.75 -3.62
CA GLN A 47 -0.95 -14.60 -4.41
C GLN A 47 -0.49 -15.94 -5.01
N ASP A 48 -0.59 -17.03 -4.25
CA ASP A 48 -0.26 -18.36 -4.75
C ASP A 48 -1.19 -18.77 -5.89
N LEU A 49 -2.51 -18.55 -5.74
CA LEU A 49 -3.49 -18.77 -6.81
C LEU A 49 -3.19 -17.92 -8.05
N MET A 50 -2.92 -16.62 -7.90
CA MET A 50 -2.60 -15.73 -9.02
C MET A 50 -1.31 -16.15 -9.72
N ARG A 51 -0.32 -16.67 -8.99
CA ARG A 51 0.91 -17.21 -9.57
C ARG A 51 0.64 -18.44 -10.42
N GLU A 52 -0.20 -19.37 -9.94
CA GLU A 52 -0.61 -20.55 -10.70
C GLU A 52 -1.36 -20.19 -12.00
N LEU A 53 -2.16 -19.12 -11.96
CA LEU A 53 -2.88 -18.60 -13.13
C LEU A 53 -2.01 -17.73 -14.06
N GLY A 54 -0.74 -17.51 -13.74
CA GLY A 54 0.18 -16.68 -14.53
C GLY A 54 -0.07 -15.17 -14.41
N GLY A 55 -0.81 -14.73 -13.40
CA GLY A 55 -1.11 -13.31 -13.13
C GLY A 55 -0.06 -12.60 -12.26
N LEU A 56 0.89 -13.32 -11.67
CA LEU A 56 1.91 -12.74 -10.79
C LEU A 56 3.32 -13.23 -11.15
N ASP A 57 4.18 -12.32 -11.60
CA ASP A 57 5.57 -12.61 -12.00
C ASP A 57 6.56 -12.80 -10.84
N THR A 58 6.08 -12.85 -9.60
CA THR A 58 6.95 -12.93 -8.41
C THR A 58 7.11 -14.38 -7.93
N LYS A 59 8.34 -14.76 -7.58
CA LYS A 59 8.65 -16.10 -7.05
C LYS A 59 8.25 -16.30 -5.58
N GLN A 60 7.95 -15.22 -4.86
CA GLN A 60 7.64 -15.23 -3.43
C GLN A 60 6.47 -14.30 -3.16
N ASN A 61 5.71 -14.62 -2.11
CA ASN A 61 4.63 -13.77 -1.63
C ASN A 61 5.21 -12.46 -1.09
N LEU A 62 4.67 -11.36 -1.62
CA LEU A 62 5.01 -10.02 -1.19
C LEU A 62 4.13 -9.65 0.01
N LYS A 63 4.70 -8.85 0.90
CA LYS A 63 3.96 -8.28 2.05
C LYS A 63 3.69 -6.81 1.81
N VAL A 64 2.51 -6.35 2.25
CA VAL A 64 2.23 -4.91 2.35
C VAL A 64 3.23 -4.28 3.31
N LYS A 65 3.95 -3.25 2.85
CA LYS A 65 5.00 -2.58 3.64
C LYS A 65 4.47 -1.31 4.29
N LYS A 66 5.04 -0.96 5.45
CA LYS A 66 4.71 0.26 6.18
C LYS A 66 5.30 1.48 5.46
N ALA A 67 4.49 2.49 5.21
CA ALA A 67 4.95 3.82 4.85
C ALA A 67 5.46 4.53 6.13
N VAL A 68 6.65 5.12 6.09
CA VAL A 68 7.24 5.84 7.23
C VAL A 68 7.50 7.27 6.81
N HIS A 69 6.74 8.21 7.38
CA HIS A 69 6.74 9.65 7.06
C HIS A 69 8.09 10.37 7.15
N THR A 70 9.12 9.74 7.69
CA THR A 70 10.45 10.36 7.76
C THR A 70 11.39 9.84 6.67
N ARG A 71 10.99 8.87 5.82
CA ARG A 71 11.91 8.24 4.86
C ARG A 71 11.19 7.90 3.55
N TRP A 72 11.48 8.63 2.47
CA TRP A 72 10.82 8.43 1.18
C TRP A 72 11.16 7.09 0.53
N LEU A 73 12.33 6.53 0.85
CA LEU A 73 12.66 5.14 0.53
C LEU A 73 11.63 4.15 1.14
N SER A 74 11.07 4.44 2.32
CA SER A 74 10.03 3.61 2.93
C SER A 74 8.69 3.79 2.22
N HIS A 75 8.35 5.02 1.83
CA HIS A 75 7.15 5.31 1.03
C HIS A 75 7.20 4.65 -0.34
N GLU A 76 8.32 4.76 -1.05
CA GLU A 76 8.55 4.08 -2.32
C GLU A 76 8.33 2.57 -2.17
N ASN A 77 8.93 1.96 -1.15
CA ASN A 77 8.78 0.54 -0.87
C ASN A 77 7.31 0.14 -0.61
N ALA A 78 6.55 0.96 0.12
CA ALA A 78 5.13 0.72 0.39
C ALA A 78 4.27 0.87 -0.88
N LEU A 79 4.50 1.93 -1.65
CA LEU A 79 3.81 2.20 -2.91
C LEU A 79 4.07 1.10 -3.95
N GLN A 80 5.33 0.72 -4.13
CA GLN A 80 5.73 -0.35 -5.05
C GLN A 80 5.17 -1.72 -4.63
N SER A 81 5.10 -1.98 -3.32
CA SER A 81 4.46 -3.19 -2.78
C SER A 81 2.97 -3.22 -3.14
N ILE A 82 2.25 -2.12 -2.91
CA ILE A 82 0.82 -2.04 -3.21
C ILE A 82 0.56 -2.08 -4.72
N ARG A 83 1.37 -1.41 -5.53
CA ARG A 83 1.28 -1.47 -7.01
C ARG A 83 1.40 -2.91 -7.51
N LYS A 84 2.35 -3.68 -6.99
CA LYS A 84 2.56 -5.09 -7.40
C LYS A 84 1.47 -6.03 -6.87
N LEU A 85 0.89 -5.69 -5.72
CA LEU A 85 -0.15 -6.49 -5.07
C LEU A 85 -1.56 -5.99 -5.35
N TYR A 86 -1.74 -5.02 -6.25
CA TYR A 86 -2.98 -4.26 -6.35
C TYR A 86 -4.19 -5.19 -6.60
N GLU A 87 -4.08 -6.07 -7.58
CA GLU A 87 -5.12 -7.05 -7.92
C GLU A 87 -5.35 -8.06 -6.79
N ALA A 88 -4.27 -8.60 -6.20
CA ALA A 88 -4.35 -9.54 -5.09
C ALA A 88 -5.05 -8.95 -3.86
N ILE A 89 -4.74 -7.69 -3.52
CA ILE A 89 -5.38 -6.96 -2.43
C ILE A 89 -6.86 -6.74 -2.73
N CYS A 90 -7.21 -6.34 -3.96
CA CYS A 90 -8.61 -6.14 -4.33
C CYS A 90 -9.41 -7.43 -4.21
N MET A 91 -8.87 -8.54 -4.72
CA MET A 91 -9.51 -9.86 -4.65
C MET A 91 -9.64 -10.35 -3.20
N ASP A 92 -8.62 -10.15 -2.36
CA ASP A 92 -8.67 -10.52 -0.94
C ASP A 92 -9.74 -9.74 -0.18
N LEU A 93 -9.80 -8.43 -0.39
CA LEU A 93 -10.79 -7.57 0.25
C LEU A 93 -12.21 -7.90 -0.24
N GLU A 94 -12.41 -8.18 -1.53
CA GLU A 94 -13.70 -8.65 -2.07
C GLU A 94 -14.14 -9.98 -1.45
N ASN A 95 -13.22 -10.93 -1.34
CA ASN A 95 -13.48 -12.22 -0.71
C ASN A 95 -13.82 -12.03 0.79
N ALA A 96 -13.12 -11.13 1.48
CA ALA A 96 -13.40 -10.82 2.87
C ALA A 96 -14.79 -10.20 3.07
N VAL A 97 -15.19 -9.28 2.20
CA VAL A 97 -16.53 -8.67 2.21
C VAL A 97 -17.61 -9.72 1.94
N THR A 98 -17.45 -10.52 0.89
CA THR A 98 -18.43 -11.54 0.47
C THR A 98 -18.59 -12.64 1.51
N SER A 99 -17.49 -13.02 2.17
CA SER A 99 -17.47 -14.07 3.19
C SER A 99 -17.90 -13.59 4.59
N GLY A 100 -18.29 -12.32 4.75
CA GLY A 100 -18.64 -11.75 6.06
C GLY A 100 -17.46 -11.60 7.04
N ARG A 101 -16.21 -11.71 6.54
CA ARG A 101 -14.97 -11.45 7.28
C ARG A 101 -14.61 -9.95 7.34
N ASP A 102 -15.56 -9.09 6.96
CA ASP A 102 -15.42 -7.63 6.88
C ASP A 102 -15.29 -6.92 8.24
N LYS A 103 -15.47 -7.66 9.36
CA LYS A 103 -15.43 -7.05 10.69
C LYS A 103 -14.07 -6.39 10.93
N ALA A 104 -14.11 -5.09 11.24
CA ALA A 104 -12.98 -4.40 11.87
C ALA A 104 -12.56 -5.19 13.12
N LEU A 105 -11.26 -5.32 13.39
CA LEU A 105 -10.84 -5.89 14.67
C LEU A 105 -11.44 -5.01 15.77
N GLY A 106 -12.20 -5.63 16.68
CA GLY A 106 -12.71 -4.96 17.87
C GLY A 106 -11.59 -4.21 18.60
N ASP A 107 -11.95 -3.03 19.11
CA ASP A 107 -11.19 -2.07 19.93
C ASP A 107 -9.80 -1.61 19.45
N ASN A 108 -9.28 -2.12 18.33
CA ASN A 108 -7.97 -1.73 17.80
C ASN A 108 -8.05 -1.32 16.31
N ALA A 109 -8.62 -0.13 16.06
CA ALA A 109 -8.20 0.86 15.06
C ALA A 109 -7.82 0.41 13.62
N GLY A 110 -8.38 -0.69 13.12
CA GLY A 110 -8.20 -1.15 11.74
C GLY A 110 -9.42 -0.81 10.87
N ALA A 111 -9.20 -0.31 9.66
CA ALA A 111 -10.27 -0.11 8.69
C ALA A 111 -10.90 -1.45 8.28
N SER A 112 -12.23 -1.47 8.09
CA SER A 112 -12.97 -2.63 7.55
C SER A 112 -12.55 -2.92 6.10
N ALA A 113 -12.69 -4.18 5.67
CA ALA A 113 -12.29 -4.60 4.33
C ALA A 113 -13.08 -3.85 3.23
N GLY A 114 -14.38 -3.63 3.43
CA GLY A 114 -15.25 -2.93 2.48
C GLY A 114 -14.87 -1.46 2.27
N VAL A 115 -14.47 -0.77 3.34
CA VAL A 115 -13.97 0.61 3.25
C VAL A 115 -12.64 0.66 2.49
N LEU A 116 -11.71 -0.24 2.81
CA LEU A 116 -10.42 -0.33 2.12
C LEU A 116 -10.61 -0.67 0.63
N LEU A 117 -11.51 -1.59 0.31
CA LEU A 117 -11.84 -1.97 -1.06
C LEU A 117 -12.39 -0.78 -1.85
N LYS A 118 -13.33 -0.03 -1.24
CA LYS A 118 -13.89 1.18 -1.84
C LYS A 118 -12.80 2.20 -2.14
N LEU A 119 -11.88 2.44 -1.20
CA LEU A 119 -10.77 3.37 -1.39
C LEU A 119 -9.79 2.90 -2.46
N MET A 120 -9.44 1.60 -2.48
CA MET A 120 -8.55 1.02 -3.48
C MET A 120 -9.12 1.18 -4.90
N LYS A 121 -10.43 1.03 -5.06
CA LYS A 121 -11.12 1.16 -6.36
C LYS A 121 -11.40 2.61 -6.79
N GLN A 122 -11.11 3.61 -5.97
CA GLN A 122 -11.27 5.01 -6.38
C GLN A 122 -10.18 5.38 -7.39
N TYR A 123 -10.58 5.85 -8.58
CA TYR A 123 -9.64 6.27 -9.63
C TYR A 123 -8.66 7.34 -9.17
N ASP A 124 -9.10 8.31 -8.36
CA ASP A 124 -8.21 9.32 -7.81
C ASP A 124 -7.09 8.69 -6.98
N LYS A 125 -7.43 7.75 -6.09
CA LYS A 125 -6.45 7.04 -5.24
C LYS A 125 -5.49 6.22 -6.08
N LEU A 126 -6.01 5.49 -7.06
CA LEU A 126 -5.20 4.72 -7.99
C LEU A 126 -4.21 5.61 -8.75
N PHE A 127 -4.69 6.73 -9.29
CA PHE A 127 -3.86 7.71 -9.99
C PHE A 127 -2.72 8.20 -9.09
N TYR A 128 -3.01 8.64 -7.87
CA TYR A 128 -1.98 9.15 -6.96
C TYR A 128 -1.00 8.06 -6.50
N ILE A 129 -1.43 6.80 -6.32
CA ILE A 129 -0.50 5.70 -6.00
C ILE A 129 0.54 5.53 -7.12
N TYR A 130 0.09 5.49 -8.38
CA TYR A 130 0.99 5.31 -9.53
C TYR A 130 1.87 6.54 -9.77
N LEU A 131 1.29 7.74 -9.69
CA LEU A 131 2.05 8.99 -9.79
C LEU A 131 3.15 9.06 -8.71
N LEU A 132 2.82 8.69 -7.47
CA LEU A 132 3.79 8.69 -6.38
C LEU A 132 4.84 7.58 -6.54
N CYS A 133 4.54 6.44 -7.17
CA CYS A 133 5.57 5.46 -7.53
C CYS A 133 6.63 6.10 -8.42
N ASP A 134 6.21 6.83 -9.46
CA ASP A 134 7.13 7.43 -10.43
C ASP A 134 7.96 8.56 -9.78
N ILE A 135 7.31 9.43 -9.00
CA ILE A 135 7.98 10.51 -8.27
C ILE A 135 8.95 9.93 -7.24
N CYS A 136 8.51 8.99 -6.39
CA CYS A 136 9.35 8.45 -5.33
C CYS A 136 10.54 7.67 -5.89
N SER A 137 10.40 6.97 -7.01
CA SER A 137 11.52 6.26 -7.64
C SER A 137 12.59 7.21 -8.19
N VAL A 138 12.20 8.37 -8.73
CA VAL A 138 13.17 9.42 -9.10
C VAL A 138 13.84 10.00 -7.86
N LEU A 139 13.07 10.32 -6.82
CA LEU A 139 13.60 10.87 -5.58
C LEU A 139 14.57 9.92 -4.86
N SER A 140 14.26 8.62 -4.82
CA SER A 140 15.13 7.59 -4.24
C SER A 140 16.45 7.48 -4.99
N ARG A 141 16.45 7.54 -6.33
CA ARG A 141 17.68 7.56 -7.13
C ARG A 141 18.54 8.79 -6.82
N LEU A 142 17.92 9.97 -6.77
CA LEU A 142 18.62 11.21 -6.42
C LEU A 142 19.18 11.18 -4.99
N THR A 143 18.52 10.46 -4.08
CA THR A 143 18.95 10.30 -2.69
C THR A 143 20.14 9.35 -2.54
N LEU A 144 20.28 8.38 -3.45
CA LEU A 144 21.36 7.38 -3.44
C LEU A 144 22.58 7.78 -4.28
N CYS A 145 22.40 8.66 -5.27
CA CYS A 145 23.48 9.18 -6.12
C CYS A 145 24.28 10.33 -5.50
N VAL A 146 23.89 10.82 -4.31
CA VAL A 146 24.53 11.93 -3.60
C VAL A 146 25.00 11.47 -2.22
#